data_AF-A0A962IFD3-F1
#
_entry.id   AF-A0A962IFD3-F1
#
_cell.length_a   1.000
_cell.length_b   1.000
_cell.length_c   1.000
_cell.angle_alpha   90.00
_cell.angle_beta   90.00
_cell.angle_gamma   90.00
#
_symmetry.space_group_name_H-M   'P 1'
#
loop_
_entity.id
_entity.type
_entity.pdbx_description
1 polymer ?
#
loop_
_entity_poly.entity_id
_entity_poly.type
_entity_poly.pdbx_seq_one_letter_code
_entity_poly.pdbx_strand_id
1 'polypeptide(L)'
;MNNYKLPLLGILGLMGGCTIGTPYGTYGYIPPANPNVSVPVAAASTPIYTTPPATVVSASVNNASPAVPAARPIPEAPQVLTPPTLSPEVNVAVPSATVPANRSSSTSTNTNTAVTNTTTPVSGNNIPDQKLGWVAEKIYKNEINADENQLVSWNGSENFVSLGIGRFIWYPASKRGTYTETFPALLDYISARGVQMPSWLAAGRSKGSPWADEAAFNAARNDREMLELRQFMKQTLPLQVGFLNQRLQRAIPDMMNQLPAGERERVMKNYQTMTRTQGGIYPVLDYLQFKGEGTNPRERYNGKGWGLMQVLQGMQDVEPGPNALAEFMRSADEVLVTRIANSPADRREARWLTGWQQRLRTYHPTSVAQR
;
A
#
# COMPACT_ATOMS: atom_id res chain seq x y z
N MET A 1 -53.71 -15.69 34.05
CA MET A 1 -54.50 -16.53 33.13
C MET A 1 -54.94 -15.66 31.97
N ASN A 2 -54.66 -16.09 30.72
CA ASN A 2 -55.24 -15.65 29.43
C ASN A 2 -55.31 -14.14 29.06
N ASN A 3 -55.28 -13.70 27.81
CA ASN A 3 -54.63 -14.07 26.53
C ASN A 3 -55.26 -13.18 25.43
N TYR A 4 -54.59 -13.05 24.26
CA TYR A 4 -55.08 -12.43 22.99
C TYR A 4 -55.06 -10.87 22.95
N LYS A 5 -54.77 -10.19 21.81
CA LYS A 5 -54.37 -10.62 20.44
C LYS A 5 -53.65 -9.48 19.66
N LEU A 6 -52.85 -9.83 18.64
CA LEU A 6 -52.29 -8.91 17.61
C LEU A 6 -53.33 -8.50 16.54
N PRO A 7 -53.02 -7.49 15.69
CA PRO A 7 -52.66 -7.79 14.28
C PRO A 7 -51.46 -6.97 13.69
N LEU A 8 -51.06 -7.32 12.45
CA LEU A 8 -49.89 -6.83 11.68
C LEU A 8 -50.12 -5.53 10.85
N LEU A 9 -49.06 -4.74 10.61
CA LEU A 9 -48.53 -4.20 9.32
C LEU A 9 -47.27 -3.30 9.60
N GLY A 10 -46.37 -2.92 8.65
CA GLY A 10 -46.13 -3.44 7.30
C GLY A 10 -45.23 -2.59 6.35
N ILE A 11 -43.91 -2.88 6.28
CA ILE A 11 -42.99 -2.72 5.11
C ILE A 11 -42.49 -1.29 4.68
N LEU A 12 -41.17 -1.19 4.37
CA LEU A 12 -40.38 -0.10 3.70
C LEU A 12 -40.34 1.30 4.38
N GLY A 13 -39.34 2.19 4.18
CA GLY A 13 -38.08 2.15 3.41
C GLY A 13 -37.53 3.58 3.13
N LEU A 14 -36.23 3.73 2.84
CA LEU A 14 -35.47 4.98 2.50
C LEU A 14 -35.16 5.92 3.71
N MET A 15 -33.90 6.26 4.06
CA MET A 15 -32.77 6.87 3.31
C MET A 15 -32.99 8.34 2.95
N GLY A 16 -32.64 9.24 3.88
CA GLY A 16 -32.53 10.68 3.64
C GLY A 16 -31.08 11.12 3.49
N GLY A 17 -30.74 11.73 2.36
CA GLY A 17 -29.50 12.48 2.17
C GLY A 17 -29.76 13.98 2.22
N CYS A 18 -28.77 14.76 2.65
CA CYS A 18 -28.79 16.22 2.55
C CYS A 18 -27.42 16.74 2.10
N THR A 19 -27.43 17.63 1.11
CA THR A 19 -26.30 18.35 0.55
C THR A 19 -26.54 19.85 0.70
N ILE A 20 -25.47 20.65 0.75
CA ILE A 20 -25.34 22.10 0.44
C ILE A 20 -23.83 22.38 0.53
N GLY A 21 -23.17 23.17 -0.33
CA GLY A 21 -23.62 23.80 -1.59
C GLY A 21 -22.53 24.74 -2.13
N THR A 22 -22.55 25.02 -3.45
CA THR A 22 -21.75 26.06 -4.11
C THR A 22 -22.63 26.82 -5.12
N PRO A 23 -22.49 28.15 -5.31
CA PRO A 23 -23.50 28.92 -6.03
C PRO A 23 -23.05 29.57 -7.36
N TYR A 24 -23.99 29.61 -8.32
CA TYR A 24 -24.08 30.42 -9.56
C TYR A 24 -22.99 30.24 -10.66
N GLY A 25 -23.32 30.41 -11.96
CA GLY A 25 -24.58 30.90 -12.54
C GLY A 25 -24.87 30.46 -13.99
N THR A 26 -26.09 30.78 -14.43
CA THR A 26 -26.74 30.34 -15.68
C THR A 26 -26.57 31.29 -16.85
N TYR A 27 -26.51 30.78 -18.09
CA TYR A 27 -27.27 31.33 -19.23
C TYR A 27 -27.57 30.20 -20.23
N GLY A 28 -28.77 30.20 -20.81
CA GLY A 28 -29.21 29.21 -21.80
C GLY A 28 -29.67 29.86 -23.10
N TYR A 29 -29.56 29.13 -24.21
CA TYR A 29 -30.10 29.54 -25.50
C TYR A 29 -30.42 28.31 -26.38
N ILE A 30 -31.65 28.21 -26.88
CA ILE A 30 -32.10 27.22 -27.88
C ILE A 30 -33.06 27.93 -28.86
N PRO A 31 -32.76 27.88 -30.16
CA PRO A 31 -33.79 27.93 -31.21
C PRO A 31 -33.56 26.78 -32.25
N PRO A 32 -34.40 26.56 -33.28
CA PRO A 32 -35.15 25.30 -33.34
C PRO A 32 -34.85 24.42 -34.57
N ALA A 33 -35.45 23.22 -34.59
CA ALA A 33 -35.43 22.32 -35.74
C ALA A 33 -36.26 22.85 -36.92
N ASN A 34 -35.85 22.50 -38.15
CA ASN A 34 -36.61 22.67 -39.38
C ASN A 34 -36.55 21.35 -40.19
N PRO A 35 -37.65 20.80 -40.72
CA PRO A 35 -37.67 19.49 -41.36
C PRO A 35 -37.42 19.54 -42.89
N ASN A 36 -37.45 18.35 -43.52
CA ASN A 36 -37.36 18.06 -44.96
C ASN A 36 -35.95 17.94 -45.59
N VAL A 37 -35.44 16.70 -45.69
CA VAL A 37 -35.13 16.04 -46.98
C VAL A 37 -35.45 14.54 -46.83
N SER A 38 -35.95 13.89 -47.88
CA SER A 38 -36.50 12.52 -47.83
C SER A 38 -35.73 11.53 -48.72
N VAL A 39 -35.29 10.40 -48.13
CA VAL A 39 -35.10 9.01 -48.65
C VAL A 39 -34.41 8.76 -50.03
N PRO A 40 -33.68 7.62 -50.21
CA PRO A 40 -34.30 6.29 -50.32
C PRO A 40 -33.65 5.17 -49.50
N VAL A 41 -34.46 4.13 -49.25
CA VAL A 41 -34.08 2.87 -48.59
C VAL A 41 -33.65 1.84 -49.64
N ALA A 42 -32.59 1.08 -49.36
CA ALA A 42 -32.29 -0.17 -50.03
C ALA A 42 -31.88 -1.23 -48.98
N ALA A 43 -32.40 -2.45 -49.10
CA ALA A 43 -32.19 -3.54 -48.16
C ALA A 43 -31.44 -4.70 -48.83
N ALA A 44 -30.50 -5.34 -48.12
CA ALA A 44 -29.97 -6.65 -48.49
C ALA A 44 -29.21 -7.36 -47.33
N SER A 45 -29.75 -8.51 -46.93
CA SER A 45 -29.02 -9.78 -46.73
C SER A 45 -27.98 -9.93 -45.61
N THR A 46 -28.40 -10.58 -44.52
CA THR A 46 -27.54 -11.30 -43.56
C THR A 46 -27.15 -12.69 -44.08
N PRO A 47 -25.90 -13.18 -43.88
CA PRO A 47 -25.57 -14.59 -44.10
C PRO A 47 -25.87 -15.45 -42.87
N ILE A 48 -26.57 -16.57 -43.09
CA ILE A 48 -26.69 -17.68 -42.15
C ILE A 48 -25.74 -18.80 -42.62
N TYR A 49 -25.00 -19.42 -41.71
CA TYR A 49 -24.31 -20.69 -41.98
C TYR A 49 -24.74 -21.76 -40.99
N THR A 50 -25.32 -22.83 -41.52
CA THR A 50 -25.82 -24.01 -40.81
C THR A 50 -24.75 -25.11 -40.73
N THR A 51 -24.70 -25.82 -39.60
CA THR A 51 -23.86 -27.02 -39.40
C THR A 51 -24.42 -28.26 -40.12
N PRO A 52 -23.59 -29.11 -40.73
CA PRO A 52 -24.01 -30.41 -41.27
C PRO A 52 -24.16 -31.50 -40.17
N PRO A 53 -24.95 -32.56 -40.41
CA PRO A 53 -25.23 -33.62 -39.43
C PRO A 53 -24.16 -34.72 -39.36
N ALA A 54 -24.20 -35.51 -38.28
CA ALA A 54 -23.30 -36.63 -38.04
C ALA A 54 -23.69 -37.90 -38.83
N THR A 55 -22.69 -38.72 -39.19
CA THR A 55 -22.87 -40.07 -39.74
C THR A 55 -22.44 -41.11 -38.71
N VAL A 56 -23.28 -42.11 -38.46
CA VAL A 56 -23.01 -43.22 -37.54
C VAL A 56 -22.39 -44.38 -38.32
N VAL A 57 -21.29 -44.94 -37.81
CA VAL A 57 -20.77 -46.26 -38.20
C VAL A 57 -20.44 -47.03 -36.93
N SER A 58 -21.03 -48.22 -36.78
CA SER A 58 -20.87 -49.08 -35.61
C SER A 58 -19.83 -50.17 -35.86
N ALA A 59 -18.91 -50.40 -34.91
CA ALA A 59 -18.11 -51.64 -34.86
C ALA A 59 -17.68 -51.99 -33.42
N SER A 60 -18.10 -53.19 -32.98
CA SER A 60 -17.53 -54.07 -31.93
C SER A 60 -17.01 -53.49 -30.60
N VAL A 61 -17.70 -53.89 -29.53
CA VAL A 61 -17.21 -53.89 -28.15
C VAL A 61 -16.02 -54.86 -28.01
N ASN A 62 -15.00 -54.49 -27.22
CA ASN A 62 -14.14 -55.44 -26.52
C ASN A 62 -13.84 -54.93 -25.10
N ASN A 63 -14.15 -55.76 -24.10
CA ASN A 63 -13.95 -55.46 -22.68
C ASN A 63 -12.51 -55.74 -22.26
N ALA A 64 -11.81 -54.75 -21.68
CA ALA A 64 -10.63 -54.96 -20.84
C ALA A 64 -10.43 -53.78 -19.87
N SER A 65 -10.57 -54.01 -18.57
CA SER A 65 -10.31 -53.00 -17.54
C SER A 65 -8.81 -52.74 -17.35
N PRO A 66 -8.36 -51.47 -17.30
CA PRO A 66 -7.09 -51.11 -16.68
C PRO A 66 -7.26 -50.92 -15.16
N ALA A 67 -6.24 -51.31 -14.40
CA ALA A 67 -6.30 -51.36 -12.93
C ALA A 67 -6.22 -49.99 -12.23
N VAL A 68 -6.71 -49.96 -10.99
CA VAL A 68 -6.62 -48.84 -10.05
C VAL A 68 -5.15 -48.53 -9.72
N PRO A 69 -4.66 -47.28 -9.88
CA PRO A 69 -3.34 -46.89 -9.39
C PRO A 69 -3.30 -46.92 -7.85
N ALA A 70 -2.30 -47.60 -7.28
CA ALA A 70 -2.14 -47.71 -5.83
C ALA A 70 -1.92 -46.34 -5.16
N ALA A 71 -2.54 -46.14 -4.00
CA ALA A 71 -2.37 -44.92 -3.21
C ALA A 71 -0.92 -44.77 -2.73
N ARG A 72 -0.36 -43.56 -2.88
CA ARG A 72 0.93 -43.20 -2.26
C ARG A 72 0.75 -42.93 -0.76
N PRO A 73 1.73 -43.26 0.10
CA PRO A 73 1.68 -42.92 1.52
C PRO A 73 1.54 -41.40 1.74
N ILE A 74 0.70 -41.03 2.70
CA ILE A 74 0.52 -39.64 3.14
C ILE A 74 1.78 -39.21 3.92
N PRO A 75 2.41 -38.06 3.59
CA PRO A 75 3.47 -37.52 4.43
C PRO A 75 2.93 -37.12 5.81
N GLU A 76 3.68 -37.47 6.86
CA GLU A 76 3.33 -37.19 8.25
C GLU A 76 3.08 -35.69 8.49
N ALA A 77 2.06 -35.38 9.30
CA ALA A 77 1.67 -33.99 9.55
C ALA A 77 2.77 -33.25 10.33
N PRO A 78 3.09 -31.98 9.99
CA PRO A 78 4.05 -31.20 10.74
C PRO A 78 3.57 -31.02 12.20
N GLN A 79 4.43 -31.40 13.14
CA GLN A 79 4.16 -31.35 14.58
C GLN A 79 3.73 -29.94 15.02
N VAL A 80 2.61 -29.85 15.73
CA VAL A 80 2.13 -28.60 16.30
C VAL A 80 3.06 -28.20 17.45
N LEU A 81 3.82 -27.13 17.26
CA LEU A 81 4.61 -26.52 18.34
C LEU A 81 3.64 -25.95 19.39
N THR A 82 3.48 -26.65 20.50
CA THR A 82 2.78 -26.13 21.68
C THR A 82 3.62 -25.02 22.33
N PRO A 83 3.02 -23.88 22.71
CA PRO A 83 3.72 -22.87 23.51
C PRO A 83 4.14 -23.46 24.87
N PRO A 84 5.30 -23.10 25.42
CA PRO A 84 5.69 -23.52 26.76
C PRO A 84 4.75 -22.95 27.83
N THR A 85 4.32 -23.80 28.75
CA THR A 85 3.47 -23.44 29.88
C THR A 85 4.16 -22.42 30.81
N LEU A 86 3.54 -21.26 31.02
CA LEU A 86 3.97 -20.27 32.01
C LEU A 86 2.98 -20.20 33.18
N SER A 87 3.39 -20.66 34.37
CA SER A 87 2.90 -20.32 35.73
C SER A 87 3.41 -21.34 36.77
N PRO A 88 3.47 -21.03 38.09
CA PRO A 88 2.83 -19.90 38.77
C PRO A 88 3.74 -19.01 39.64
N GLU A 89 3.08 -17.99 40.20
CA GLU A 89 3.43 -16.95 41.18
C GLU A 89 4.50 -17.23 42.26
N VAL A 90 5.23 -16.17 42.64
CA VAL A 90 5.60 -15.88 44.05
C VAL A 90 5.41 -14.39 44.35
N ASN A 91 5.00 -14.09 45.58
CA ASN A 91 4.50 -12.79 46.07
C ASN A 91 5.54 -11.67 46.30
N VAL A 92 5.04 -10.44 46.05
CA VAL A 92 5.17 -9.19 46.84
C VAL A 92 6.20 -9.13 47.97
N ALA A 93 7.07 -8.11 47.92
CA ALA A 93 7.60 -7.44 49.11
C ALA A 93 7.82 -5.93 48.86
N VAL A 94 7.29 -5.08 49.75
CA VAL A 94 7.50 -3.63 49.79
C VAL A 94 8.29 -3.29 51.06
N PRO A 95 9.28 -2.39 51.01
CA PRO A 95 9.71 -1.64 52.19
C PRO A 95 9.53 -0.13 52.02
N SER A 96 9.06 0.53 53.09
CA SER A 96 8.90 1.99 53.14
C SER A 96 10.16 2.72 53.65
N ALA A 97 10.33 3.94 53.15
CA ALA A 97 10.96 5.13 53.75
C ALA A 97 12.02 5.00 54.88
N THR A 98 13.13 5.70 54.71
CA THR A 98 13.83 6.37 55.83
C THR A 98 14.44 7.69 55.36
N VAL A 99 14.17 8.76 56.11
CA VAL A 99 14.79 10.09 55.96
C VAL A 99 15.91 10.22 56.99
N PRO A 100 17.03 10.88 56.64
CA PRO A 100 17.57 11.85 57.58
C PRO A 100 17.92 13.19 56.91
N ALA A 101 17.53 14.28 57.58
CA ALA A 101 18.03 15.61 57.28
C ALA A 101 19.26 15.89 58.16
N ASN A 102 20.30 16.53 57.61
CA ASN A 102 20.94 17.64 58.30
C ASN A 102 21.63 18.62 57.34
N ARG A 103 22.10 19.73 57.90
CA ARG A 103 22.26 21.05 57.28
C ARG A 103 23.73 21.50 57.37
N SER A 104 24.26 22.20 56.36
CA SER A 104 24.84 23.57 56.49
C SER A 104 25.92 23.95 55.44
N SER A 105 25.62 25.06 54.74
CA SER A 105 26.49 26.22 54.40
C SER A 105 27.77 26.15 53.54
N SER A 106 27.78 27.05 52.53
CA SER A 106 28.92 27.69 51.84
C SER A 106 29.75 26.80 50.88
N THR A 107 30.22 27.29 49.71
CA THR A 107 30.51 28.68 49.30
C THR A 107 30.09 28.97 47.85
N SER A 108 29.63 30.19 47.57
CA SER A 108 29.27 30.65 46.23
C SER A 108 30.50 30.87 45.33
N THR A 109 30.43 30.50 44.06
CA THR A 109 31.26 31.10 43.00
C THR A 109 30.42 31.24 41.75
N ASN A 110 30.26 32.48 41.28
CA ASN A 110 29.43 32.79 40.11
C ASN A 110 30.20 32.48 38.82
N THR A 111 29.62 31.65 37.96
CA THR A 111 29.93 31.63 36.52
C THR A 111 28.64 31.78 35.73
N ASN A 112 28.47 32.96 35.12
CA ASN A 112 27.39 33.22 34.17
C ASN A 112 27.63 32.43 32.89
N THR A 113 27.03 31.24 32.77
CA THR A 113 26.93 30.53 31.50
C THR A 113 25.54 30.80 30.91
N ALA A 114 25.51 31.54 29.81
CA ALA A 114 24.26 31.95 29.17
C ALA A 114 23.41 30.73 28.77
N VAL A 115 22.14 30.73 29.17
CA VAL A 115 21.15 29.75 28.72
C VAL A 115 20.76 30.09 27.28
N THR A 116 21.55 29.59 26.32
CA THR A 116 21.13 29.56 24.92
C THR A 116 20.06 28.48 24.77
N ASN A 117 18.79 28.90 24.77
CA ASN A 117 17.67 28.08 24.32
C ASN A 117 17.79 27.82 22.81
N THR A 118 18.66 26.89 22.42
CA THR A 118 18.68 26.32 21.07
C THR A 118 17.50 25.36 20.92
N THR A 119 16.33 25.93 20.64
CA THR A 119 15.24 25.19 20.01
C THR A 119 15.69 24.82 18.60
N THR A 120 16.41 23.70 18.48
CA THR A 120 16.91 23.21 17.19
C THR A 120 15.71 22.93 16.28
N PRO A 121 15.59 23.56 15.10
CA PRO A 121 14.56 23.21 14.14
C PRO A 121 14.77 21.75 13.72
N VAL A 122 13.68 20.99 13.59
CA VAL A 122 13.71 19.65 13.01
C VAL A 122 14.06 19.78 11.53
N SER A 123 15.37 19.77 11.24
CA SER A 123 15.89 19.84 9.89
C SER A 123 15.42 18.61 9.11
N GLY A 124 14.70 18.86 8.00
CA GLY A 124 14.00 17.82 7.26
C GLY A 124 14.91 16.65 6.87
N ASN A 125 14.37 15.43 7.02
CA ASN A 125 15.06 14.17 6.75
C ASN A 125 15.37 13.97 5.25
N ASN A 126 16.33 14.75 4.72
CA ASN A 126 16.92 14.55 3.41
C ASN A 126 17.84 13.34 3.46
N ILE A 127 17.37 12.23 2.88
CA ILE A 127 18.16 11.02 2.69
C ILE A 127 19.27 11.34 1.66
N PRO A 128 20.57 11.22 1.99
CA PRO A 128 21.65 11.43 1.02
C PRO A 128 21.55 10.47 -0.18
N ASP A 129 21.98 10.92 -1.36
CA ASP A 129 21.77 10.19 -2.62
C ASP A 129 22.32 8.76 -2.62
N GLN A 130 23.50 8.53 -2.03
CA GLN A 130 24.06 7.19 -1.87
C GLN A 130 23.17 6.25 -1.03
N LYS A 131 22.43 6.80 -0.05
CA LYS A 131 21.42 6.04 0.72
C LYS A 131 20.13 5.83 -0.10
N LEU A 132 19.75 6.77 -0.99
CA LEU A 132 18.59 6.59 -1.87
C LEU A 132 18.77 5.40 -2.82
N GLY A 133 19.96 5.22 -3.41
CA GLY A 133 20.25 4.08 -4.30
C GLY A 133 20.05 2.72 -3.61
N TRP A 134 20.69 2.52 -2.46
CA TRP A 134 20.54 1.28 -1.68
C TRP A 134 19.09 1.01 -1.23
N VAL A 135 18.35 2.05 -0.80
CA VAL A 135 16.91 1.89 -0.49
C VAL A 135 16.13 1.49 -1.75
N ALA A 136 16.44 2.10 -2.89
CA ALA A 136 15.73 1.86 -4.14
C ALA A 136 15.90 0.41 -4.63
N GLU A 137 17.11 -0.14 -4.56
CA GLU A 137 17.38 -1.54 -4.90
C GLU A 137 16.61 -2.53 -4.01
N LYS A 138 16.53 -2.26 -2.70
CA LYS A 138 15.81 -3.13 -1.76
C LYS A 138 14.30 -3.09 -2.03
N ILE A 139 13.71 -1.90 -2.23
CA ILE A 139 12.27 -1.78 -2.59
C ILE A 139 12.01 -2.39 -3.98
N TYR A 140 12.89 -2.18 -4.96
CA TYR A 140 12.79 -2.76 -6.31
C TYR A 140 12.77 -4.29 -6.29
N LYS A 141 13.61 -4.89 -5.44
CA LYS A 141 13.59 -6.33 -5.20
C LYS A 141 12.30 -6.80 -4.52
N ASN A 142 11.78 -6.05 -3.55
CA ASN A 142 10.56 -6.42 -2.84
C ASN A 142 9.26 -6.24 -3.65
N GLU A 143 9.19 -5.23 -4.51
CA GLU A 143 7.98 -4.92 -5.26
C GLU A 143 7.80 -5.79 -6.51
N ILE A 144 8.90 -6.05 -7.22
CA ILE A 144 8.89 -6.68 -8.55
C ILE A 144 10.11 -7.58 -8.80
N ASN A 145 10.75 -8.12 -7.75
CA ASN A 145 11.90 -9.03 -7.83
C ASN A 145 13.08 -8.49 -8.68
N ALA A 146 13.24 -7.17 -8.73
CA ALA A 146 14.20 -6.47 -9.59
C ALA A 146 14.05 -6.73 -11.11
N ASP A 147 12.86 -7.16 -11.56
CA ASP A 147 12.52 -7.36 -12.97
C ASP A 147 12.13 -6.04 -13.67
N GLU A 148 12.95 -5.64 -14.63
CA GLU A 148 12.75 -4.43 -15.42
C GLU A 148 11.48 -4.47 -16.27
N ASN A 149 11.00 -5.67 -16.63
CA ASN A 149 9.77 -5.83 -17.38
C ASN A 149 8.50 -5.49 -16.57
N GLN A 150 8.63 -5.44 -15.25
CA GLN A 150 7.54 -5.12 -14.33
C GLN A 150 7.59 -3.66 -13.84
N LEU A 151 8.62 -2.89 -14.20
CA LEU A 151 8.68 -1.43 -13.95
C LEU A 151 7.57 -0.65 -14.69
N VAL A 152 6.97 -1.24 -15.72
CA VAL A 152 5.82 -0.66 -16.44
C VAL A 152 4.83 -1.79 -16.73
N SER A 153 3.68 -1.75 -16.07
CA SER A 153 2.64 -2.78 -16.14
C SER A 153 1.25 -2.17 -16.32
N TRP A 154 0.32 -2.92 -16.89
CA TRP A 154 -1.08 -2.51 -16.99
C TRP A 154 -1.90 -3.09 -15.82
N ASN A 155 -2.76 -2.28 -15.23
CA ASN A 155 -3.77 -2.72 -14.26
C ASN A 155 -5.09 -3.00 -15.02
N GLY A 156 -5.34 -4.26 -15.36
CA GLY A 156 -6.53 -4.67 -16.13
C GLY A 156 -7.86 -4.41 -15.40
N SER A 157 -7.89 -4.48 -14.07
CA SER A 157 -9.09 -4.19 -13.28
C SER A 157 -9.52 -2.72 -13.34
N GLU A 158 -8.56 -1.79 -13.45
CA GLU A 158 -8.80 -0.35 -13.22
C GLU A 158 -8.34 0.54 -14.38
N ASN A 159 -7.86 -0.07 -15.47
CA ASN A 159 -7.57 0.51 -16.78
C ASN A 159 -6.56 1.68 -16.74
N PHE A 160 -5.40 1.43 -16.13
CA PHE A 160 -4.29 2.38 -16.08
C PHE A 160 -2.92 1.69 -16.16
N VAL A 161 -1.89 2.47 -16.44
CA VAL A 161 -0.49 2.03 -16.34
C VAL A 161 0.00 2.24 -14.91
N SER A 162 0.61 1.22 -14.32
CA SER A 162 1.32 1.26 -13.04
C SER A 162 2.82 1.26 -13.31
N LEU A 163 3.53 2.28 -12.83
CA LEU A 163 4.95 2.49 -13.12
C LEU A 163 5.82 2.50 -11.85
N GLY A 164 7.05 2.00 -11.99
CA GLY A 164 8.12 2.11 -11.01
C GLY A 164 7.86 1.42 -9.68
N ILE A 165 8.80 1.60 -8.75
CA ILE A 165 8.73 0.99 -7.41
C ILE A 165 7.67 1.62 -6.50
N GLY A 166 7.15 2.79 -6.87
CA GLY A 166 6.03 3.44 -6.16
C GLY A 166 4.64 3.05 -6.65
N ARG A 167 4.51 2.14 -7.64
CA ARG A 167 3.27 1.86 -8.38
C ARG A 167 2.53 3.14 -8.78
N PHE A 168 3.26 4.05 -9.41
CA PHE A 168 2.75 5.34 -9.82
C PHE A 168 1.67 5.16 -10.89
N ILE A 169 0.47 5.65 -10.62
CA ILE A 169 -0.69 5.55 -11.52
C ILE A 169 -0.58 6.59 -12.65
N TRP A 170 -0.80 6.15 -13.88
CA TRP A 170 -0.95 6.98 -15.08
C TRP A 170 -2.15 6.50 -15.92
N TYR A 171 -3.19 7.33 -16.00
CA TYR A 171 -4.40 7.03 -16.76
C TYR A 171 -4.23 7.35 -18.26
N PRO A 172 -4.93 6.64 -19.15
CA PRO A 172 -5.01 7.01 -20.57
C PRO A 172 -5.56 8.43 -20.76
N ALA A 173 -5.12 9.11 -21.82
CA ALA A 173 -5.32 10.55 -21.97
C ALA A 173 -6.76 11.07 -21.78
N SER A 174 -7.73 10.36 -22.36
CA SER A 174 -9.17 10.68 -22.30
C SER A 174 -9.90 10.09 -21.08
N LYS A 175 -9.19 9.43 -20.16
CA LYS A 175 -9.77 8.73 -19.00
C LYS A 175 -9.34 9.36 -17.68
N ARG A 176 -10.20 9.24 -16.68
CA ARG A 176 -9.90 9.49 -15.26
C ARG A 176 -10.51 8.32 -14.49
N GLY A 177 -9.82 7.86 -13.45
CA GLY A 177 -10.30 6.77 -12.59
C GLY A 177 -10.47 7.20 -11.14
N THR A 178 -10.83 6.23 -10.31
CA THR A 178 -11.17 6.41 -8.89
C THR A 178 -9.99 6.82 -8.02
N TYR A 179 -8.75 6.55 -8.45
CA TYR A 179 -7.54 6.79 -7.68
C TYR A 179 -6.84 8.08 -8.11
N THR A 180 -6.13 8.69 -7.18
CA THR A 180 -5.28 9.85 -7.48
C THR A 180 -4.16 9.44 -8.42
N GLU A 181 -4.08 10.10 -9.56
CA GLU A 181 -2.98 9.93 -10.51
C GLU A 181 -1.68 10.48 -9.89
N THR A 182 -0.61 9.67 -9.90
CA THR A 182 0.63 10.01 -9.18
C THR A 182 1.87 10.06 -10.08
N PHE A 183 1.80 9.51 -11.28
CA PHE A 183 2.96 9.51 -12.19
C PHE A 183 3.32 10.91 -12.72
N PRO A 184 2.38 11.81 -13.08
CA PRO A 184 2.72 13.20 -13.41
C PRO A 184 3.47 13.88 -12.27
N ALA A 185 3.01 13.76 -11.02
CA ALA A 185 3.68 14.33 -9.85
C ALA A 185 5.10 13.79 -9.60
N LEU A 186 5.40 12.56 -10.03
CA LEU A 186 6.78 12.05 -10.06
C LEU A 186 7.60 12.74 -11.18
N LEU A 187 7.05 12.89 -12.38
CA LEU A 187 7.73 13.60 -13.48
C LEU A 187 8.04 15.05 -13.12
N ASP A 188 7.12 15.74 -12.43
CA ASP A 188 7.33 17.05 -11.80
C ASP A 188 8.55 17.03 -10.86
N TYR A 189 8.61 16.07 -9.94
CA TYR A 189 9.68 15.94 -8.95
C TYR A 189 11.05 15.64 -9.59
N ILE A 190 11.09 14.82 -10.64
CA ILE A 190 12.30 14.46 -11.40
C ILE A 190 12.77 15.65 -12.24
N SER A 191 11.85 16.33 -12.94
CA SER A 191 12.13 17.51 -13.76
C SER A 191 12.71 18.66 -12.92
N ALA A 192 12.16 18.89 -11.72
CA ALA A 192 12.68 19.89 -10.78
C ALA A 192 14.11 19.61 -10.26
N ARG A 193 14.68 18.43 -10.58
CA ARG A 193 16.07 18.04 -10.26
C ARG A 193 16.98 18.02 -11.49
N GLY A 194 16.56 18.62 -12.59
CA GLY A 194 17.36 18.79 -13.81
C GLY A 194 17.53 17.53 -14.68
N VAL A 195 16.97 16.40 -14.27
CA VAL A 195 16.99 15.16 -15.06
C VAL A 195 16.16 15.35 -16.33
N GLN A 196 16.82 15.18 -17.47
CA GLN A 196 16.17 15.20 -18.77
C GLN A 196 15.31 13.94 -18.93
N MET A 197 14.11 14.10 -19.48
CA MET A 197 13.19 13.01 -19.80
C MET A 197 12.95 12.97 -21.32
N PRO A 198 12.59 11.80 -21.89
CA PRO A 198 12.23 11.71 -23.30
C PRO A 198 11.18 12.75 -23.70
N SER A 199 11.33 13.36 -24.87
CA SER A 199 10.48 14.50 -25.30
C SER A 199 8.99 14.13 -25.41
N TRP A 200 8.69 12.90 -25.84
CA TRP A 200 7.32 12.37 -25.86
C TRP A 200 6.74 12.22 -24.44
N LEU A 201 7.56 11.81 -23.46
CA LEU A 201 7.15 11.66 -22.06
C LEU A 201 6.92 13.04 -21.41
N ALA A 202 7.76 14.02 -21.72
CA ALA A 202 7.55 15.42 -21.33
C ALA A 202 6.23 15.97 -21.88
N ALA A 203 5.91 15.68 -23.15
CA ALA A 203 4.64 16.07 -23.77
C ALA A 203 3.43 15.27 -23.23
N GLY A 204 3.64 14.02 -22.79
CA GLY A 204 2.65 13.15 -22.17
C GLY A 204 2.30 13.51 -20.72
N ARG A 205 3.21 14.19 -20.00
CA ARG A 205 3.08 14.57 -18.57
C ARG A 205 1.74 15.21 -18.21
N SER A 206 1.20 16.09 -19.05
CA SER A 206 -0.12 16.72 -18.85
C SER A 206 -1.25 16.12 -19.68
N LYS A 207 -0.94 15.20 -20.59
CA LYS A 207 -1.90 14.60 -21.52
C LYS A 207 -2.44 13.26 -21.04
N GLY A 208 -1.67 12.52 -20.25
CA GLY A 208 -1.97 11.14 -19.84
C GLY A 208 -1.19 10.12 -20.68
N SER A 209 -1.37 8.84 -20.33
CA SER A 209 -0.70 7.70 -20.97
C SER A 209 -1.10 7.59 -22.46
N PRO A 210 -0.16 7.28 -23.38
CA PRO A 210 -0.44 7.14 -24.81
C PRO A 210 -1.27 5.89 -25.13
N TRP A 211 -1.28 4.87 -24.26
CA TRP A 211 -2.01 3.63 -24.47
C TRP A 211 -3.45 3.75 -23.95
N ALA A 212 -4.42 3.67 -24.86
CA ALA A 212 -5.85 3.85 -24.55
C ALA A 212 -6.44 2.74 -23.66
N ASP A 213 -5.91 1.52 -23.79
CA ASP A 213 -6.38 0.29 -23.16
C ASP A 213 -5.25 -0.77 -23.09
N GLU A 214 -5.57 -1.93 -22.52
CA GLU A 214 -4.63 -3.04 -22.37
C GLU A 214 -4.13 -3.62 -23.70
N ALA A 215 -4.95 -3.60 -24.75
CA ALA A 215 -4.57 -4.14 -26.05
C ALA A 215 -3.53 -3.23 -26.72
N ALA A 216 -3.75 -1.91 -26.69
CA ALA A 216 -2.77 -0.92 -27.14
C ALA A 216 -1.46 -0.99 -26.33
N PHE A 217 -1.56 -1.15 -25.01
CA PHE A 217 -0.39 -1.33 -24.14
C PHE A 217 0.39 -2.62 -24.45
N ASN A 218 -0.32 -3.72 -24.72
CA ASN A 218 0.29 -5.01 -25.04
C ASN A 218 0.91 -5.05 -26.44
N ALA A 219 0.32 -4.36 -27.43
CA ALA A 219 0.92 -4.20 -28.75
C ALA A 219 2.25 -3.44 -28.66
N ALA A 220 2.29 -2.36 -27.87
CA ALA A 220 3.45 -1.48 -27.74
C ALA A 220 4.56 -1.98 -26.80
N ARG A 221 4.53 -3.24 -26.34
CA ARG A 221 5.48 -3.80 -25.34
C ARG A 221 6.96 -3.62 -25.72
N ASN A 222 7.25 -3.60 -27.02
CA ASN A 222 8.60 -3.50 -27.59
C ASN A 222 8.82 -2.19 -28.38
N ASP A 223 7.86 -1.27 -28.36
CA ASP A 223 7.98 0.00 -29.07
C ASP A 223 9.01 0.91 -28.40
N ARG A 224 9.62 1.81 -29.19
CA ARG A 224 10.64 2.75 -28.73
C ARG A 224 10.22 3.50 -27.45
N GLU A 225 8.99 4.00 -27.39
CA GLU A 225 8.47 4.73 -26.23
C GLU A 225 8.37 3.85 -24.98
N MET A 226 7.94 2.59 -25.11
CA MET A 226 7.88 1.65 -23.98
C MET A 226 9.27 1.30 -23.46
N LEU A 227 10.25 1.10 -24.35
CA LEU A 227 11.63 0.81 -23.99
C LEU A 227 12.31 2.01 -23.33
N GLU A 228 12.16 3.21 -23.89
CA GLU A 228 12.63 4.46 -23.30
C GLU A 228 11.99 4.71 -21.92
N LEU A 229 10.70 4.41 -21.76
CA LEU A 229 10.01 4.53 -20.47
C LEU A 229 10.56 3.58 -19.42
N ARG A 230 10.77 2.29 -19.75
CA ARG A 230 11.37 1.33 -18.80
C ARG A 230 12.78 1.74 -18.40
N GLN A 231 13.60 2.13 -19.37
CA GLN A 231 14.96 2.63 -19.12
C GLN A 231 14.93 3.87 -18.20
N PHE A 232 14.05 4.84 -18.47
CA PHE A 232 13.87 6.03 -17.62
C PHE A 232 13.39 5.66 -16.21
N MET A 233 12.44 4.75 -16.06
CA MET A 233 11.97 4.26 -14.76
C MET A 233 13.07 3.50 -13.99
N LYS A 234 13.99 2.82 -14.68
CA LYS A 234 15.14 2.15 -14.05
C LYS A 234 16.23 3.13 -13.63
N GLN A 235 16.57 4.09 -14.49
CA GLN A 235 17.59 5.12 -14.20
C GLN A 235 17.17 6.08 -13.09
N THR A 236 15.87 6.30 -12.89
CA THR A 236 15.33 7.23 -11.88
C THR A 236 14.93 6.57 -10.56
N LEU A 237 15.28 5.30 -10.32
CA LEU A 237 14.94 4.56 -9.09
C LEU A 237 15.30 5.31 -7.77
N PRO A 238 16.49 5.94 -7.62
CA PRO A 238 16.80 6.73 -6.42
C PRO A 238 15.88 7.96 -6.24
N LEU A 239 15.48 8.59 -7.35
CA LEU A 239 14.56 9.74 -7.33
C LEU A 239 13.13 9.33 -6.98
N GLN A 240 12.71 8.13 -7.38
CA GLN A 240 11.43 7.55 -6.94
C GLN A 240 11.40 7.36 -5.42
N VAL A 241 12.49 6.86 -4.81
CA VAL A 241 12.60 6.80 -3.33
C VAL A 241 12.57 8.19 -2.72
N GLY A 242 13.27 9.17 -3.31
CA GLY A 242 13.24 10.56 -2.85
C GLY A 242 11.82 11.16 -2.86
N PHE A 243 11.03 10.87 -3.89
CA PHE A 243 9.63 11.28 -4.01
C PHE A 243 8.73 10.55 -3.00
N LEU A 244 8.91 9.24 -2.80
CA LEU A 244 8.21 8.47 -1.76
C LEU A 244 8.53 8.99 -0.35
N ASN A 245 9.77 9.36 -0.06
CA ASN A 245 10.14 10.02 1.19
C ASN A 245 9.45 11.39 1.34
N GLN A 246 9.40 12.21 0.28
CA GLN A 246 8.67 13.48 0.34
C GLN A 246 7.16 13.28 0.59
N ARG A 247 6.55 12.20 0.07
CA ARG A 247 5.18 11.80 0.40
C ARG A 247 5.04 11.38 1.86
N LEU A 248 5.93 10.52 2.36
CA LEU A 248 5.99 10.12 3.77
C LEU A 248 6.07 11.33 4.72
N GLN A 249 6.97 12.29 4.46
CA GLN A 249 7.10 13.49 5.33
C GLN A 249 5.79 14.29 5.38
N ARG A 250 5.01 14.36 4.29
CA ARG A 250 3.69 15.01 4.25
C ARG A 250 2.60 14.21 4.95
N ALA A 251 2.65 12.88 4.91
CA ALA A 251 1.67 12.00 5.56
C ALA A 251 1.87 11.86 7.07
N ILE A 252 3.06 12.14 7.60
CA ILE A 252 3.37 11.99 9.04
C ILE A 252 2.44 12.84 9.95
N PRO A 253 2.23 14.15 9.72
CA PRO A 253 1.29 14.95 10.51
C PRO A 253 -0.14 14.37 10.51
N ASP A 254 -0.63 13.94 9.35
CA ASP A 254 -1.96 13.37 9.21
C ASP A 254 -2.10 12.03 9.94
N MET A 255 -1.09 11.15 9.85
CA MET A 255 -1.02 9.94 10.68
C MET A 255 -1.08 10.28 12.18
N MET A 256 -0.29 11.24 12.66
CA MET A 256 -0.32 11.60 14.09
C MET A 256 -1.67 12.19 14.50
N ASN A 257 -2.34 12.95 13.64
CA ASN A 257 -3.66 13.51 13.91
C ASN A 257 -4.76 12.45 14.07
N GLN A 258 -4.64 11.29 13.41
CA GLN A 258 -5.57 10.16 13.55
C GLN A 258 -5.38 9.36 14.86
N LEU A 259 -4.30 9.58 15.61
CA LEU A 259 -4.02 8.87 16.86
C LEU A 259 -4.71 9.53 18.07
N PRO A 260 -5.07 8.73 19.10
CA PRO A 260 -5.39 9.24 20.43
C PRO A 260 -4.26 10.13 20.97
N ALA A 261 -4.60 11.23 21.65
CA ALA A 261 -3.63 12.25 22.04
C ALA A 261 -2.43 11.68 22.83
N GLY A 262 -2.68 10.74 23.77
CA GLY A 262 -1.64 10.09 24.57
C GLY A 262 -0.74 9.10 23.83
N GLU A 263 -1.05 8.73 22.58
CA GLU A 263 -0.18 7.87 21.76
C GLU A 263 0.74 8.68 20.82
N ARG A 264 0.36 9.92 20.47
CA ARG A 264 1.02 10.72 19.41
C ARG A 264 2.52 10.87 19.64
N GLU A 265 2.93 11.18 20.86
CA GLU A 265 4.34 11.33 21.23
C GLU A 265 5.11 10.02 21.08
N ARG A 266 4.59 8.90 21.59
CA ARG A 266 5.20 7.56 21.46
C ARG A 266 5.37 7.17 19.99
N VAL A 267 4.33 7.36 19.18
CA VAL A 267 4.36 6.96 17.76
C VAL A 267 5.29 7.84 16.93
N MET A 268 5.34 9.15 17.22
CA MET A 268 6.35 10.05 16.67
C MET A 268 7.76 9.67 17.12
N LYS A 269 7.98 9.29 18.39
CA LYS A 269 9.27 8.80 18.89
C LYS A 269 9.71 7.55 18.14
N ASN A 270 8.81 6.58 17.95
CA ASN A 270 9.08 5.33 17.21
C ASN A 270 9.47 5.62 15.74
N TYR A 271 8.76 6.55 15.08
CA TYR A 271 9.14 7.04 13.75
C TYR A 271 10.55 7.68 13.74
N GLN A 272 10.82 8.58 14.70
CA GLN A 272 12.11 9.24 14.83
C GLN A 272 13.25 8.27 15.16
N THR A 273 12.98 7.20 15.91
CA THR A 273 13.92 6.10 16.18
C THR A 273 14.26 5.37 14.88
N MET A 274 13.27 5.07 14.03
CA MET A 274 13.53 4.45 12.72
C MET A 274 14.30 5.37 11.76
N THR A 275 14.01 6.67 11.72
CA THR A 275 14.76 7.60 10.85
C THR A 275 16.19 7.88 11.33
N ARG A 276 16.43 7.82 12.65
CA ARG A 276 17.79 7.92 13.24
C ARG A 276 18.58 6.61 13.13
N THR A 277 17.90 5.48 13.02
CA THR A 277 18.52 4.16 12.87
C THR A 277 19.19 4.02 11.50
N GLN A 278 20.43 3.50 11.47
CA GLN A 278 21.15 3.24 10.23
C GLN A 278 20.39 2.25 9.33
N GLY A 279 19.72 2.79 8.31
CA GLY A 279 18.93 2.00 7.35
C GLY A 279 17.45 1.84 7.71
N GLY A 280 16.99 2.37 8.85
CA GLY A 280 15.59 2.26 9.28
C GLY A 280 14.58 3.00 8.40
N ILE A 281 15.02 3.90 7.52
CA ILE A 281 14.16 4.52 6.51
C ILE A 281 13.70 3.53 5.42
N TYR A 282 14.46 2.45 5.16
CA TYR A 282 14.07 1.44 4.18
C TYR A 282 12.80 0.67 4.62
N PRO A 283 12.75 0.02 5.80
CA PRO A 283 11.53 -0.64 6.27
C PRO A 283 10.30 0.28 6.34
N VAL A 284 10.50 1.54 6.73
CA VAL A 284 9.42 2.54 6.81
C VAL A 284 8.83 2.85 5.42
N LEU A 285 9.67 3.12 4.41
CA LEU A 285 9.20 3.40 3.05
C LEU A 285 8.66 2.15 2.35
N ASP A 286 9.30 1.00 2.56
CA ASP A 286 8.87 -0.26 1.98
C ASP A 286 7.50 -0.70 2.53
N TYR A 287 7.28 -0.61 3.85
CA TYR A 287 5.99 -0.93 4.46
C TYR A 287 4.90 0.07 4.08
N LEU A 288 5.22 1.37 3.99
CA LEU A 288 4.31 2.40 3.48
C LEU A 288 3.83 2.06 2.06
N GLN A 289 4.74 1.69 1.16
CA GLN A 289 4.41 1.31 -0.21
C GLN A 289 3.65 -0.02 -0.30
N PHE A 290 3.90 -0.93 0.65
CA PHE A 290 3.34 -2.28 0.70
C PHE A 290 1.93 -2.36 1.32
N LYS A 291 1.61 -1.49 2.27
CA LYS A 291 0.38 -1.55 3.09
C LYS A 291 -0.33 -0.22 3.30
N GLY A 292 0.24 0.89 2.85
CA GLY A 292 -0.33 2.22 3.01
C GLY A 292 -0.04 2.86 4.38
N GLU A 293 -0.58 4.07 4.57
CA GLU A 293 -0.38 4.88 5.77
C GLU A 293 -1.12 4.32 6.99
N GLY A 294 -2.28 3.69 6.79
CA GLY A 294 -3.16 3.21 7.88
C GLY A 294 -4.14 4.26 8.41
N THR A 295 -4.21 5.42 7.74
CA THR A 295 -5.14 6.53 7.99
C THR A 295 -6.56 6.23 7.49
N ASN A 296 -6.68 5.51 6.36
CA ASN A 296 -7.97 5.22 5.71
C ASN A 296 -8.89 4.33 6.60
N PRO A 297 -10.09 4.80 7.01
CA PRO A 297 -11.02 4.00 7.79
C PRO A 297 -11.54 2.74 7.08
N ARG A 298 -11.49 2.71 5.73
CA ARG A 298 -11.88 1.54 4.91
C ARG A 298 -10.81 0.44 4.90
N GLU A 299 -9.59 0.74 5.31
CA GLU A 299 -8.47 -0.21 5.43
C GLU A 299 -8.40 -0.76 6.85
N ARG A 300 -9.54 -1.23 7.35
CA ARG A 300 -9.71 -1.78 8.71
C ARG A 300 -10.64 -2.98 8.71
N TYR A 301 -10.32 -3.97 9.53
CA TYR A 301 -11.23 -5.04 9.90
C TYR A 301 -11.46 -4.97 11.41
N ASN A 302 -12.72 -4.95 11.87
CA ASN A 302 -13.10 -4.78 13.28
C ASN A 302 -12.38 -3.58 13.97
N GLY A 303 -12.22 -2.47 13.24
CA GLY A 303 -11.49 -1.28 13.68
C GLY A 303 -9.96 -1.37 13.65
N LYS A 304 -9.38 -2.57 13.49
CA LYS A 304 -7.94 -2.80 13.38
C LYS A 304 -7.46 -2.49 11.96
N GLY A 305 -6.60 -1.48 11.82
CA GLY A 305 -5.90 -1.16 10.58
C GLY A 305 -4.62 -1.96 10.39
N TRP A 306 -3.96 -1.79 9.25
CA TRP A 306 -2.75 -2.53 8.89
C TRP A 306 -1.66 -1.70 8.18
N GLY A 307 -1.76 -0.37 8.22
CA GLY A 307 -0.77 0.50 7.58
C GLY A 307 0.40 0.85 8.50
N LEU A 308 1.34 1.66 7.98
CA LEU A 308 2.53 2.11 8.70
C LEU A 308 2.21 2.70 10.09
N MET A 309 1.11 3.45 10.22
CA MET A 309 0.68 4.01 11.50
C MET A 309 0.47 2.93 12.57
N GLN A 310 -0.11 1.77 12.22
CA GLN A 310 -0.33 0.68 13.17
C GLN A 310 0.98 -0.02 13.57
N VAL A 311 1.94 -0.12 12.66
CA VAL A 311 3.29 -0.63 12.98
C VAL A 311 3.98 0.30 13.97
N LEU A 312 3.98 1.60 13.72
CA LEU A 312 4.57 2.58 14.63
C LEU A 312 3.83 2.65 15.98
N GLN A 313 2.52 2.37 16.02
CA GLN A 313 1.74 2.20 17.25
C GLN A 313 2.15 0.96 18.05
N GLY A 314 2.38 -0.18 17.37
CA GLY A 314 2.68 -1.47 18.00
C GLY A 314 4.15 -1.66 18.40
N MET A 315 5.05 -0.79 17.95
CA MET A 315 6.46 -0.79 18.37
C MET A 315 6.61 -0.43 19.87
N GLN A 316 7.40 -1.24 20.56
CA GLN A 316 7.94 -0.94 21.89
C GLN A 316 8.98 0.18 21.84
N ASP A 317 9.25 0.81 22.99
CA ASP A 317 10.27 1.85 23.08
C ASP A 317 11.67 1.23 23.07
N VAL A 318 12.47 1.62 22.08
CA VAL A 318 13.82 1.11 21.83
C VAL A 318 14.73 2.22 21.30
N GLU A 319 16.02 2.15 21.62
CA GLU A 319 17.00 3.10 21.11
C GLU A 319 17.33 2.86 19.62
N PRO A 320 17.75 3.90 18.87
CA PRO A 320 18.11 3.79 17.46
C PRO A 320 19.25 2.78 17.23
N GLY A 321 19.05 1.82 16.34
CA GLY A 321 20.03 0.76 16.06
C GLY A 321 19.40 -0.55 15.59
N PRO A 322 20.15 -1.67 15.65
CA PRO A 322 19.65 -2.99 15.25
C PRO A 322 18.33 -3.39 15.93
N ASN A 323 18.16 -3.08 17.21
CA ASN A 323 16.94 -3.43 17.95
C ASN A 323 15.71 -2.71 17.41
N ALA A 324 15.83 -1.47 16.93
CA ALA A 324 14.74 -0.74 16.28
C ALA A 324 14.28 -1.41 14.97
N LEU A 325 15.22 -1.91 14.17
CA LEU A 325 14.89 -2.66 12.94
C LEU A 325 14.16 -3.98 13.25
N ALA A 326 14.63 -4.71 14.27
CA ALA A 326 14.01 -5.95 14.71
C ALA A 326 12.61 -5.70 15.30
N GLU A 327 12.43 -4.63 16.08
CA GLU A 327 11.15 -4.26 16.68
C GLU A 327 10.14 -3.76 15.65
N PHE A 328 10.57 -2.98 14.65
CA PHE A 328 9.73 -2.61 13.50
C PHE A 328 9.29 -3.86 12.72
N MET A 329 10.20 -4.81 12.47
CA MET A 329 9.87 -6.08 11.81
C MET A 329 8.86 -6.90 12.63
N ARG A 330 9.05 -7.01 13.95
CA ARG A 330 8.15 -7.71 14.87
C ARG A 330 6.75 -7.10 14.87
N SER A 331 6.65 -5.78 15.04
CA SER A 331 5.35 -5.10 15.02
C SER A 331 4.68 -5.17 13.64
N ALA A 332 5.45 -5.08 12.56
CA ALA A 332 4.94 -5.24 11.19
C ALA A 332 4.33 -6.62 10.95
N ASP A 333 4.90 -7.69 11.54
CA ASP A 333 4.35 -9.05 11.48
C ASP A 333 3.07 -9.18 12.30
N GLU A 334 3.09 -8.71 13.56
CA GLU A 334 1.93 -8.71 14.46
C GLU A 334 0.72 -7.99 13.84
N VAL A 335 0.95 -6.85 13.18
CA VAL A 335 -0.09 -6.10 12.46
C VAL A 335 -0.71 -6.92 11.32
N LEU A 336 0.09 -7.70 10.58
CA LEU A 336 -0.40 -8.53 9.47
C LEU A 336 -1.09 -9.81 9.95
N VAL A 337 -0.61 -10.43 11.03
CA VAL A 337 -1.28 -11.55 11.71
C VAL A 337 -2.62 -11.08 12.28
N THR A 338 -2.65 -9.91 12.94
CA THR A 338 -3.88 -9.29 13.46
C THR A 338 -4.88 -8.99 12.35
N ARG A 339 -4.43 -8.49 11.20
CA ARG A 339 -5.26 -8.28 10.00
C ARG A 339 -5.92 -9.59 9.56
N ILE A 340 -5.15 -10.68 9.43
CA ILE A 340 -5.69 -11.99 9.01
C ILE A 340 -6.72 -12.50 10.03
N ALA A 341 -6.42 -12.41 11.33
CA ALA A 341 -7.32 -12.84 12.40
C ALA A 341 -8.65 -12.07 12.45
N ASN A 342 -8.69 -10.84 11.91
CA ASN A 342 -9.90 -10.03 11.82
C ASN A 342 -10.56 -10.05 10.43
N SER A 343 -9.91 -10.64 9.42
CA SER A 343 -10.43 -10.64 8.04
C SER A 343 -11.69 -11.48 7.90
N PRO A 344 -12.66 -11.04 7.08
CA PRO A 344 -13.69 -11.92 6.54
C PRO A 344 -13.10 -13.21 5.94
N ALA A 345 -13.69 -14.35 6.27
CA ALA A 345 -13.14 -15.68 5.95
C ALA A 345 -13.16 -16.00 4.45
N ASP A 346 -14.11 -15.42 3.70
CA ASP A 346 -14.24 -15.50 2.24
C ASP A 346 -13.04 -14.89 1.50
N ARG A 347 -12.39 -13.87 2.07
CA ARG A 347 -11.17 -13.25 1.50
C ARG A 347 -9.94 -14.15 1.54
N ARG A 348 -9.92 -15.15 2.44
CA ARG A 348 -8.87 -16.17 2.60
C ARG A 348 -7.45 -15.58 2.66
N GLU A 349 -7.26 -14.48 3.40
CA GLU A 349 -6.02 -13.69 3.34
C GLU A 349 -4.77 -14.42 3.85
N ALA A 350 -4.94 -15.45 4.69
CA ALA A 350 -3.85 -16.25 5.25
C ALA A 350 -2.87 -16.82 4.20
N ARG A 351 -3.34 -17.07 2.97
CA ARG A 351 -2.50 -17.52 1.83
C ARG A 351 -1.35 -16.56 1.48
N TRP A 352 -1.43 -15.29 1.87
CA TRP A 352 -0.41 -14.28 1.58
C TRP A 352 0.61 -14.12 2.70
N LEU A 353 0.36 -14.64 3.91
CA LEU A 353 1.19 -14.41 5.09
C LEU A 353 2.65 -14.81 4.86
N THR A 354 2.90 -15.97 4.26
CA THR A 354 4.26 -16.46 3.97
C THR A 354 5.04 -15.48 3.10
N GLY A 355 4.42 -14.94 2.04
CA GLY A 355 5.07 -13.97 1.15
C GLY A 355 5.27 -12.61 1.84
N TRP A 356 4.32 -12.19 2.68
CA TRP A 356 4.45 -10.99 3.49
C TRP A 356 5.61 -11.12 4.49
N GLN A 357 5.71 -12.23 5.21
CA GLN A 357 6.80 -12.51 6.15
C GLN A 357 8.17 -12.60 5.46
N GLN A 358 8.24 -13.18 4.26
CA GLN A 358 9.46 -13.15 3.45
C GLN A 358 9.91 -11.71 3.14
N ARG A 359 8.97 -10.81 2.82
CA ARG A 359 9.26 -9.38 2.65
C ARG A 359 9.74 -8.74 3.96
N LEU A 360 9.06 -8.96 5.08
CA LEU A 360 9.44 -8.40 6.38
C LEU A 360 10.83 -8.83 6.84
N ARG A 361 11.27 -10.08 6.57
CA ARG A 361 12.63 -10.56 6.90
C ARG A 361 13.75 -9.72 6.29
N THR A 362 13.49 -8.98 5.21
CA THR A 362 14.47 -8.04 4.62
C THR A 362 14.74 -6.83 5.52
N TYR A 363 13.88 -6.53 6.49
CA TYR A 363 14.03 -5.43 7.44
C TYR A 363 14.97 -5.78 8.60
N HIS A 364 15.26 -7.06 8.82
CA HIS A 364 16.13 -7.55 9.89
C HIS A 364 17.53 -6.89 9.82
N PRO A 365 18.17 -6.58 10.96
CA PRO A 365 19.49 -5.92 11.00
C PRO A 365 20.55 -6.50 10.05
N THR A 366 20.65 -7.83 9.95
CA THR A 366 21.62 -8.49 9.06
C THR A 366 21.35 -8.20 7.57
N SER A 367 20.09 -8.22 7.15
CA SER A 367 19.64 -7.88 5.79
C SER A 367 19.82 -6.40 5.45
N VAL A 368 19.78 -5.53 6.46
CA VAL A 368 20.00 -4.07 6.35
C VAL A 368 21.49 -3.70 6.39
N ALA A 369 22.31 -4.48 7.10
CA ALA A 369 23.76 -4.28 7.22
C ALA A 369 24.54 -4.73 5.97
N GLN A 370 23.97 -5.61 5.14
CA GLN A 370 24.45 -5.95 3.79
C GLN A 370 24.29 -4.74 2.84
N ARG A 371 25.25 -3.82 2.92
CA ARG A 371 25.38 -2.59 2.13
C ARG A 371 26.56 -2.67 1.18
#